data_AF-A0A150RNW3-F1
#
_entry.id   AF-A0A150RNW3-F1
#
_cell.length_a   1.000
_cell.length_b   1.000
_cell.length_c   1.000
_cell.angle_alpha   90.00
_cell.angle_beta   90.00
_cell.angle_gamma   90.00
#
_symmetry.space_group_name_H-M   'P 1'
#
loop_
_entity.id
_entity.type
_entity.pdbx_description
1 polymer ?
#
loop_
_entity_poly.entity_id
_entity_poly.type
_entity_poly.pdbx_seq_one_letter_code
_entity_poly.pdbx_strand_id
1 'polypeptide(L)'
;MVVAAPRDGATPLSKLFPFSSENAIGPVELDASNGNEAPGDGNLITLGGEVYTRGLGTHAASEIVYYLGGRCSTLTTDVGIDDEVRRRVGLVHRRCR
;
A
#
# COMPACT_ATOMS: atom_id res chain seq x y z
N MET A 1 6.84 -20.58 -1.18
CA MET A 1 5.48 -20.09 -0.90
C MET A 1 4.68 -20.19 -2.19
N VAL A 2 3.50 -20.81 -2.18
CA VAL A 2 2.62 -20.83 -3.36
C VAL A 2 1.74 -19.59 -3.28
N VAL A 3 1.93 -18.64 -4.19
CA VAL A 3 1.08 -17.44 -4.26
C VAL A 3 -0.23 -17.83 -4.93
N ALA A 4 -1.33 -17.68 -4.20
CA ALA A 4 -2.66 -17.95 -4.72
C ALA A 4 -3.28 -16.67 -5.28
N ALA A 5 -4.03 -16.81 -6.38
CA ALA A 5 -4.81 -15.70 -6.91
C ALA A 5 -5.88 -15.24 -5.89
N PRO A 6 -6.22 -13.94 -5.85
CA PRO A 6 -7.26 -13.41 -4.97
C PRO A 6 -8.62 -14.10 -5.16
N ARG A 7 -9.44 -14.08 -4.11
CA ARG A 7 -10.84 -14.51 -4.18
C ARG A 7 -11.66 -13.51 -4.99
N ASP A 8 -12.81 -13.95 -5.49
CA ASP A 8 -13.73 -13.09 -6.23
C ASP A 8 -14.24 -11.94 -5.36
N GLY A 9 -14.53 -10.79 -5.98
CA GLY A 9 -14.91 -9.55 -5.32
C GLY A 9 -13.74 -8.60 -5.04
N ALA A 10 -13.97 -7.58 -4.21
CA ALA A 10 -12.94 -6.62 -3.85
C ALA A 10 -12.05 -7.17 -2.72
N THR A 11 -10.81 -7.54 -3.06
CA THR A 11 -9.81 -7.99 -2.07
C THR A 11 -8.76 -6.90 -1.84
N PRO A 12 -8.59 -6.41 -0.59
CA PRO A 12 -7.54 -5.43 -0.28
C PRO A 12 -6.14 -6.03 -0.44
N LEU A 13 -5.23 -5.28 -1.06
CA LEU A 13 -3.85 -5.76 -1.32
C LEU A 13 -3.07 -6.08 -0.04
N SER A 14 -3.34 -5.36 1.05
CA SER A 14 -2.72 -5.62 2.37
C SER A 14 -3.14 -6.95 3.01
N LYS A 15 -4.15 -7.63 2.46
CA LYS A 15 -4.57 -8.99 2.87
C LYS A 15 -4.06 -10.08 1.93
N LEU A 16 -3.33 -9.71 0.89
CA LEU A 16 -2.69 -10.64 -0.03
C LEU A 16 -1.20 -10.77 0.31
N PHE A 17 -0.67 -11.96 0.08
CA PHE A 17 0.78 -12.15 0.09
C PHE A 17 1.35 -11.67 -1.24
N PRO A 18 2.29 -10.70 -1.23
CA PRO A 18 2.98 -10.29 -2.45
C PRO A 18 3.85 -11.44 -2.96
N PHE A 19 4.06 -11.46 -4.27
CA PHE A 19 5.05 -12.33 -4.92
C PHE A 19 6.47 -11.86 -4.61
N SER A 20 6.71 -10.55 -4.67
CA SER A 20 7.93 -9.89 -4.21
C SER A 20 7.60 -8.52 -3.62
N SER A 21 8.45 -8.06 -2.70
CA SER A 21 8.37 -6.74 -2.09
C SER A 21 9.77 -6.22 -1.82
N GLU A 22 10.11 -5.09 -2.44
CA GLU A 22 11.34 -4.35 -2.25
C GLU A 22 11.01 -2.95 -1.76
N ASN A 23 11.78 -2.45 -0.81
CA ASN A 23 11.54 -1.18 -0.15
C ASN A 23 12.87 -0.58 0.32
N ALA A 24 13.03 0.74 0.23
CA ALA A 24 14.32 1.37 0.53
C ALA A 24 14.67 1.38 2.02
N ILE A 25 13.67 1.52 2.90
CA ILE A 25 13.85 1.59 4.35
C ILE A 25 12.85 0.64 5.01
N GLY A 26 13.35 -0.34 5.75
CA GLY A 26 12.51 -1.33 6.42
C GLY A 26 11.63 -2.13 5.45
N PRO A 27 10.75 -3.00 5.98
CA PRO A 27 9.77 -3.71 5.17
C PRO A 27 8.66 -2.78 4.65
N VAL A 28 7.92 -3.25 3.65
CA VAL A 28 6.62 -2.67 3.32
C VAL A 28 5.65 -2.90 4.47
N GLU A 29 4.97 -1.85 4.90
CA GLU A 29 4.03 -1.91 6.00
C GLU A 29 2.60 -2.16 5.49
N LEU A 30 1.91 -3.11 6.10
CA LEU A 30 0.54 -3.48 5.73
C LEU A 30 -0.45 -2.78 6.65
N ASP A 31 -1.39 -2.03 6.07
CA ASP A 31 -2.38 -1.24 6.82
C ASP A 31 -1.75 -0.14 7.72
N ALA A 32 -0.51 0.27 7.44
CA ALA A 32 0.24 1.31 8.15
C ALA A 32 1.19 2.09 7.20
N SER A 33 1.64 3.29 7.60
CA SER A 33 2.72 4.05 6.93
C SER A 33 4.06 3.32 7.07
N ASN A 34 5.08 3.70 6.30
CA ASN A 34 6.43 3.18 6.51
C ASN A 34 7.14 4.04 7.56
N GLY A 35 7.17 3.56 8.79
CA GLY A 35 7.55 4.37 9.96
C GLY A 35 9.05 4.60 10.10
N ASN A 36 9.90 3.61 9.78
CA ASN A 36 11.35 3.65 9.56
C ASN A 36 11.84 2.21 9.22
N GLU A 37 12.85 1.71 9.93
CA GLU A 37 13.55 0.45 9.64
C GLU A 37 12.84 -0.77 10.22
N ALA A 38 12.07 -0.61 11.30
CA ALA A 38 11.56 -1.71 12.08
C ALA A 38 10.15 -2.13 11.61
N PRO A 39 9.86 -3.45 11.49
CA PRO A 39 8.52 -3.88 11.13
C PRO A 39 7.46 -3.38 12.13
N GLY A 40 6.38 -2.79 11.61
CA GLY A 40 5.24 -2.32 12.40
C GLY A 40 5.51 -1.06 13.22
N ASP A 41 6.52 -0.26 12.85
CA ASP A 41 6.81 1.03 13.48
C ASP A 41 6.03 2.21 12.88
N GLY A 42 5.28 1.95 11.81
CA GLY A 42 4.40 2.90 11.14
C GLY A 42 3.14 3.25 11.92
N ASN A 43 2.57 4.41 11.59
CA ASN A 43 1.26 4.85 12.07
C ASN A 43 0.16 4.39 11.11
N LEU A 44 -1.10 4.72 11.42
CA LEU A 44 -2.14 4.65 10.40
C LEU A 44 -1.80 5.59 9.24
N ILE A 45 -2.13 5.15 8.02
CA ILE A 45 -1.87 5.94 6.82
C ILE A 45 -2.74 7.18 6.85
N THR A 46 -2.13 8.34 6.61
CA THR A 46 -2.80 9.64 6.55
C THR A 46 -2.47 10.36 5.27
N LEU A 47 -3.49 10.73 4.49
CA LEU A 47 -3.31 11.42 3.22
C LEU A 47 -4.18 12.68 3.17
N GLY A 48 -3.55 13.85 3.25
CA GLY A 48 -4.22 15.16 3.25
C GLY A 48 -5.25 15.34 4.36
N GLY A 49 -4.99 14.76 5.52
CA GLY A 49 -5.84 14.80 6.72
C GLY A 49 -6.83 13.64 6.85
N GLU A 50 -6.98 12.81 5.82
CA GLU A 50 -7.85 11.63 5.86
C GLU A 50 -7.09 10.40 6.37
N VAL A 51 -7.71 9.65 7.29
CA VAL A 51 -7.12 8.46 7.90
C VAL A 51 -7.59 7.19 7.19
N TYR A 52 -6.64 6.33 6.81
CA TYR A 52 -6.88 5.06 6.14
C TYR A 52 -6.52 3.88 7.07
N THR A 53 -7.47 2.98 7.27
CA THR A 53 -7.27 1.72 8.04
C THR A 53 -6.80 0.56 7.17
N ARG A 54 -6.63 0.80 5.86
CA ARG A 54 -6.13 -0.16 4.88
C ARG A 54 -5.22 0.52 3.89
N GLY A 55 -4.10 -0.12 3.55
CA GLY A 55 -3.16 0.37 2.54
C GLY A 55 -1.82 -0.33 2.59
N LEU A 56 -0.87 0.20 1.83
CA LEU A 56 0.52 -0.26 1.79
C LEU A 56 1.43 0.94 2.04
N GLY A 57 2.22 0.90 3.11
CA GLY A 57 3.22 1.91 3.44
C GLY A 57 4.57 1.52 2.86
N THR A 58 5.21 2.44 2.12
CA THR A 58 6.51 2.22 1.49
C THR A 58 7.41 3.43 1.67
N HIS A 59 8.72 3.21 1.54
CA HIS A 59 9.71 4.26 1.37
C HIS A 59 10.34 4.11 -0.02
N ALA A 60 10.24 5.16 -0.84
CA ALA A 60 10.79 5.15 -2.19
C ALA A 60 12.34 5.05 -2.18
N ALA A 61 12.98 4.38 -3.14
CA ALA A 61 12.37 3.58 -4.19
C ALA A 61 11.90 2.21 -3.67
N SER A 62 10.77 1.72 -4.19
CA SER A 62 10.13 0.48 -3.75
C SER A 62 9.38 -0.19 -4.91
N GLU A 63 9.27 -1.52 -4.87
CA GLU A 63 8.46 -2.32 -5.81
C GLU A 63 7.67 -3.39 -5.04
N ILE A 64 6.39 -3.55 -5.37
CA ILE A 64 5.56 -4.64 -4.82
C ILE A 64 4.86 -5.33 -5.98
N VAL A 65 5.08 -6.63 -6.12
CA VAL A 65 4.51 -7.44 -7.20
C VAL A 65 3.46 -8.37 -6.63
N TYR A 66 2.25 -8.36 -7.19
CA TYR A 66 1.18 -9.30 -6.86
C TYR A 66 0.85 -10.20 -8.04
N TYR A 67 0.74 -11.51 -7.78
CA TYR A 67 0.18 -12.45 -8.76
C TYR A 67 -1.34 -12.48 -8.66
N LEU A 68 -2.03 -11.95 -9.68
CA LEU A 68 -3.50 -11.86 -9.71
C LEU A 68 -4.18 -13.04 -10.41
N GLY A 69 -3.41 -13.86 -11.14
CA GLY A 69 -3.91 -15.03 -11.87
C GLY A 69 -5.02 -14.74 -12.87
N GLY A 70 -5.11 -13.50 -13.41
CA GLY A 70 -6.15 -13.07 -14.33
C GLY A 70 -7.55 -12.90 -13.71
N ARG A 71 -7.68 -12.98 -12.37
CA ARG A 71 -8.97 -12.88 -11.66
C ARG A 71 -9.36 -11.45 -11.27
N CYS A 72 -8.38 -10.55 -11.20
CA CYS A 72 -8.61 -9.14 -10.88
C CYS A 72 -8.41 -8.29 -12.14
N SER A 73 -9.40 -7.47 -12.48
CA SER A 73 -9.40 -6.61 -13.67
C SER A 73 -9.32 -5.12 -13.35
N THR A 74 -9.47 -4.74 -12.08
CA THR A 74 -9.55 -3.34 -11.64
C THR A 74 -8.73 -3.15 -10.37
N LEU A 75 -7.95 -2.08 -10.34
CA LEU A 75 -7.28 -1.57 -9.14
C LEU A 75 -7.89 -0.21 -8.79
N THR A 76 -8.36 -0.07 -7.56
CA THR A 76 -8.84 1.20 -7.01
C THR A 76 -8.01 1.53 -5.79
N THR A 77 -7.32 2.67 -5.81
CA THR A 77 -6.45 3.10 -4.72
C THR A 77 -6.30 4.63 -4.74
N ASP A 78 -6.13 5.22 -3.57
CA ASP A 78 -5.66 6.59 -3.41
C ASP A 78 -4.14 6.55 -3.24
N VAL A 79 -3.42 7.48 -3.87
CA VAL A 79 -1.95 7.51 -3.84
C VAL A 79 -1.48 8.90 -3.40
N GLY A 80 -0.57 8.93 -2.43
CA GLY A 80 0.02 10.16 -1.90
C GLY A 80 1.23 9.88 -1.02
N ILE A 81 1.86 10.98 -0.58
CA ILE A 81 2.86 10.94 0.49
C ILE A 81 2.11 11.05 1.81
N ASP A 82 2.46 10.21 2.78
CA ASP A 82 1.85 10.22 4.10
C ASP A 82 2.07 11.57 4.81
N ASP A 83 1.05 12.06 5.53
CA ASP A 83 1.09 13.36 6.21
C ASP A 83 2.15 13.41 7.34
N GLU A 84 2.66 12.26 7.79
CA GLU A 84 3.82 12.20 8.70
C GLU A 84 5.07 12.86 8.08
N VAL A 85 5.20 12.83 6.76
CA VAL A 85 6.26 13.53 6.04
C VAL A 85 5.81 14.97 5.77
N ARG A 86 6.36 15.92 6.54
CA ARG A 86 6.01 17.36 6.48
C ARG A 86 6.49 18.10 5.22
N ARG A 87 6.13 17.62 4.03
CA ARG A 87 6.35 18.27 2.73
C ARG A 87 5.05 18.14 1.93
N ARG A 88 4.37 19.27 1.65
CA ARG A 88 3.16 19.29 0.81
C ARG A 88 3.51 18.82 -0.59
N VAL A 89 3.18 17.58 -0.93
CA VAL A 89 3.15 17.09 -2.30
C VAL A 89 1.78 16.43 -2.52
N GLY A 90 1.13 16.81 -3.61
CA GLY A 90 -0.32 16.65 -3.78
C GLY A 90 -0.83 15.21 -3.78
N LEU A 91 -1.97 15.03 -3.14
CA LEU A 91 -2.87 13.88 -3.30
C LEU A 91 -3.21 13.66 -4.78
N VAL A 92 -2.93 12.48 -5.33
CA VAL A 92 -3.53 12.08 -6.62
C VAL A 92 -4.82 11.35 -6.30
N HIS A 93 -5.92 12.10 -6.26
CA HIS A 93 -7.26 11.53 -6.16
C HIS A 93 -7.77 11.18 -7.55
N ARG A 94 -7.97 9.88 -7.84
CA ARG A 94 -8.75 9.44 -9.01
C ARG A 94 -9.96 8.65 -8.56
N ARG A 95 -10.94 9.33 -7.97
CA ARG A 95 -12.32 8.84 -7.96
C ARG A 95 -13.04 9.35 -9.20
N CYS A 96 -13.18 8.49 -10.21
CA CYS A 96 -14.35 8.48 -11.07
C CYS A 96 -14.99 7.11 -10.93
N ARG A 97 -16.26 7.10 -10.53
CA ARG A 97 -17.16 5.95 -10.64
C ARG A 97 -17.82 6.00 -12.01
#